data_AF-A0A835PAQ2-F1
#
_entry.id   AF-A0A835PAQ2-F1
#
_cell.length_a   1.000
_cell.length_b   1.000
_cell.length_c   1.000
_cell.angle_alpha   90.00
_cell.angle_beta   90.00
_cell.angle_gamma   90.00
#
_symmetry.space_group_name_H-M   'P 1'
#
loop_
_entity.id
_entity.type
_entity.pdbx_description
1 polymer ?
#
loop_
_entity_poly.entity_id
_entity_poly.type
_entity_poly.pdbx_seq_one_letter_code
_entity_poly.pdbx_strand_id
1 'polypeptide(L)'
;MAACEPVRALFDRLSDRCFSCFPCLADRAGRSSVGVKFALVLLHVVFVGVIFLLDTTLIRKFREEPWSWTCVYCNVTQPPRSKHCHDCDKCVLQFDHHCVWLGTCIGK
;
A
#
# COMPACT_ATOMS: atom_id res chain seq x y z
N MET A 1 31.11 -2.57 10.35
CA MET A 1 30.45 -1.27 10.06
C MET A 1 31.08 -0.68 8.79
N ALA A 2 30.70 -1.13 7.58
CA ALA A 2 31.39 -0.72 6.34
C ALA A 2 30.50 -0.73 5.06
N ALA A 3 29.17 -0.58 5.20
CA ALA A 3 28.23 -0.66 4.08
C ALA A 3 27.41 0.62 3.83
N CYS A 4 27.74 1.75 4.49
CA CYS A 4 26.91 2.97 4.47
C CYS A 4 27.42 4.08 3.52
N GLU A 5 28.69 4.02 3.09
CA GLU A 5 29.32 4.99 2.17
C GLU A 5 28.78 4.97 0.73
N PRO A 6 28.56 3.81 0.06
CA PRO A 6 28.22 3.81 -1.37
C PRO A 6 26.80 4.35 -1.65
N VAL A 7 25.88 4.19 -0.68
CA VAL A 7 24.51 4.70 -0.79
C VAL A 7 24.47 6.22 -0.59
N ARG A 8 25.25 6.77 0.35
CA ARG A 8 25.41 8.22 0.54
C ARG A 8 26.06 8.87 -0.67
N ALA A 9 27.15 8.30 -1.15
CA ALA A 9 27.84 8.81 -2.35
C ALA A 9 26.95 8.75 -3.61
N LEU A 10 26.13 7.71 -3.76
CA LEU A 10 25.17 7.62 -4.86
C LEU A 10 24.05 8.65 -4.71
N PHE A 11 23.52 8.84 -3.50
CA PHE A 11 22.50 9.84 -3.21
C PHE A 11 23.01 11.25 -3.45
N ASP A 12 24.22 11.58 -3.00
CA ASP A 12 24.84 12.89 -3.20
C ASP A 12 25.10 13.15 -4.70
N ARG A 13 25.57 12.14 -5.44
CA ARG A 13 25.79 12.25 -6.89
C ARG A 13 24.49 12.35 -7.71
N LEU A 14 23.41 11.76 -7.22
CA LEU A 14 22.06 11.89 -7.80
C LEU A 14 21.46 13.26 -7.47
N SER A 15 21.69 13.75 -6.25
CA SER A 15 21.28 15.06 -5.76
C SER A 15 21.97 16.19 -6.57
N ASP A 16 23.29 16.11 -6.74
CA ASP A 16 24.08 17.06 -7.54
C ASP A 16 23.65 17.10 -9.00
N ARG A 17 23.31 15.94 -9.59
CA ARG A 17 22.74 15.87 -10.93
C ARG A 17 21.34 16.48 -11.01
N CYS A 18 20.53 16.31 -9.97
CA CYS A 18 19.19 16.90 -9.90
C CYS A 18 19.27 18.43 -9.82
N PHE A 19 20.20 18.99 -9.04
CA PHE A 19 20.46 20.43 -8.97
C PHE A 19 21.06 21.01 -10.26
N SER A 20 21.85 20.21 -10.98
CA SER A 20 22.42 20.60 -12.28
C SER A 20 21.38 20.63 -13.42
N CYS A 21 20.44 19.66 -13.45
CA CYS A 21 19.36 19.63 -14.45
C CYS A 21 18.22 20.62 -14.15
N PHE A 22 18.07 21.07 -12.90
CA PHE A 22 17.02 22.00 -12.48
C PHE A 22 17.60 23.15 -11.63
N PRO A 23 18.38 24.08 -12.22
CA PRO A 23 18.98 25.21 -11.49
C PRO A 23 17.93 26.10 -10.80
N CYS A 24 16.68 26.06 -11.28
CA CYS A 24 15.52 26.75 -10.71
C CYS A 24 15.03 26.21 -9.35
N LEU A 25 15.47 25.03 -8.91
CA LEU A 25 15.22 24.55 -7.53
C LEU A 25 16.25 25.10 -6.53
N ALA A 26 17.42 25.55 -6.98
CA ALA A 26 18.48 26.08 -6.12
C ALA A 26 18.28 27.57 -5.75
N ASP A 27 17.64 28.35 -6.62
CA ASP A 27 17.38 29.78 -6.38
C ASP A 27 16.04 30.01 -5.64
N ARG A 28 16.10 30.69 -4.50
CA ARG A 28 14.95 30.94 -3.60
C ARG A 28 13.99 31.98 -4.18
N ALA A 29 14.45 32.84 -5.11
CA ALA A 29 13.68 33.97 -5.64
C ALA A 29 12.79 33.63 -6.85
N GLY A 30 13.10 32.56 -7.61
CA GLY A 30 12.39 32.18 -8.84
C GLY A 30 11.56 30.88 -8.76
N ARG A 31 11.40 30.32 -7.57
CA ARG A 31 10.81 28.99 -7.37
C ARG A 31 9.30 29.02 -7.60
N SER A 32 8.85 28.57 -8.77
CA SER A 32 7.42 28.37 -9.01
C SER A 32 6.88 27.28 -8.08
N SER A 33 5.82 27.57 -7.34
CA SER A 33 5.18 26.61 -6.42
C SER A 33 4.73 25.34 -7.14
N VAL A 34 4.46 25.46 -8.44
CA VAL A 34 4.08 24.37 -9.34
C VAL A 34 5.27 23.43 -9.60
N GLY A 35 6.46 23.96 -9.92
CA GLY A 35 7.65 23.14 -10.20
C GLY A 35 8.10 22.30 -9.00
N VAL A 36 8.01 22.85 -7.79
CA VAL A 36 8.32 22.13 -6.55
C VAL A 36 7.34 20.99 -6.30
N LYS A 37 6.04 21.23 -6.52
CA LYS A 37 5.01 20.20 -6.36
C LYS A 37 5.25 19.05 -7.34
N PHE A 38 5.57 19.34 -8.60
CA PHE A 38 5.91 18.30 -9.57
C PHE A 38 7.16 17.52 -9.15
N ALA A 39 8.23 18.19 -8.71
CA ALA A 39 9.44 17.52 -8.24
C ALA A 39 9.18 16.62 -7.02
N LEU A 40 8.39 17.09 -6.05
CA LEU A 40 7.99 16.30 -4.89
C LEU A 40 7.14 15.09 -5.30
N VAL A 41 6.16 15.27 -6.20
CA VAL A 41 5.32 14.17 -6.70
C VAL A 41 6.18 13.13 -7.43
N LEU A 42 7.08 13.57 -8.31
CA LEU A 42 8.00 12.68 -9.03
C LEU A 42 8.90 11.91 -8.06
N LEU A 43 9.43 12.57 -7.03
CA LEU A 43 10.23 11.92 -5.99
C LEU A 43 9.44 10.83 -5.25
N HIS A 44 8.17 11.11 -4.88
CA HIS A 44 7.32 10.11 -4.23
C HIS A 44 7.01 8.93 -5.14
N VAL A 45 6.71 9.17 -6.43
CA VAL A 45 6.45 8.11 -7.41
C VAL A 45 7.68 7.22 -7.60
N VAL A 46 8.86 7.82 -7.73
CA VAL A 46 10.13 7.08 -7.85
C VAL A 46 10.41 6.27 -6.59
N PHE A 47 10.23 6.86 -5.41
CA PHE A 47 10.46 6.18 -4.13
C PHE A 47 9.52 4.98 -3.94
N VAL A 48 8.22 5.16 -4.19
CA VAL A 48 7.23 4.07 -4.12
C VAL A 48 7.53 2.98 -5.16
N GLY A 49 7.88 3.38 -6.38
CA GLY A 49 8.26 2.45 -7.45
C GLY A 49 9.50 1.62 -7.10
N VAL A 50 10.54 2.24 -6.55
CA VAL A 50 11.76 1.55 -6.09
C VAL A 50 11.46 0.61 -4.93
N ILE A 51 10.66 1.01 -3.94
CA ILE A 51 10.24 0.12 -2.85
C ILE A 51 9.53 -1.12 -3.40
N PHE A 52 8.60 -0.94 -4.33
CA PHE A 52 7.83 -2.04 -4.89
C PHE A 52 8.69 -2.99 -5.75
N LEU A 53 9.67 -2.44 -6.49
CA LEU A 53 10.61 -3.23 -7.28
C LEU A 53 11.64 -3.97 -6.42
N LEU A 54 12.10 -3.37 -5.33
CA LEU A 54 13.06 -3.99 -4.42
C LEU A 54 12.39 -5.01 -3.50
N ASP A 55 11.12 -4.79 -3.13
CA ASP A 55 10.37 -5.68 -2.24
C ASP A 55 9.38 -6.57 -3.00
N THR A 56 9.91 -7.38 -3.91
CA THR A 56 9.13 -8.44 -4.57
C THR A 56 8.60 -9.47 -3.57
N THR A 57 9.21 -9.56 -2.39
CA THR A 57 8.79 -10.47 -1.30
C THR A 57 7.50 -10.02 -0.63
N LEU A 58 7.28 -8.72 -0.48
CA LEU A 58 6.05 -8.14 0.05
C LEU A 58 4.89 -8.34 -0.94
N ILE A 59 5.13 -8.18 -2.25
CA ILE A 59 4.14 -8.47 -3.29
C ILE A 59 3.72 -9.94 -3.26
N ARG A 60 4.71 -10.85 -3.18
CA ARG A 60 4.47 -12.29 -3.09
C ARG A 60 3.67 -12.62 -1.83
N LYS A 61 4.04 -12.05 -0.68
CA LYS A 61 3.34 -12.28 0.59
C LYS A 61 1.89 -11.79 0.55
N PHE A 62 1.60 -10.63 -0.06
CA PHE A 62 0.23 -10.15 -0.22
C PHE A 62 -0.61 -11.01 -1.16
N ARG A 63 0.01 -11.69 -2.13
CA ARG A 63 -0.68 -12.61 -3.04
C ARG A 63 -0.91 -13.98 -2.41
N GLU A 64 0.05 -14.48 -1.64
CA GLU A 64 0.02 -15.83 -1.05
C GLU A 64 -0.75 -15.89 0.27
N GLU A 65 -0.66 -14.85 1.10
CA GLU A 65 -1.33 -14.75 2.41
C GLU A 65 -2.34 -13.57 2.38
N PRO A 66 -3.42 -13.67 1.60
CA PRO A 66 -4.46 -12.66 1.66
C PRO A 66 -5.02 -12.62 3.07
N TRP A 67 -5.23 -11.41 3.60
CA TRP A 67 -5.75 -11.14 4.95
C TRP A 67 -6.89 -12.10 5.32
N SER A 68 -6.55 -13.17 6.04
CA SER A 68 -7.50 -14.17 6.51
C SER A 68 -7.82 -13.84 7.96
N TRP A 69 -9.10 -13.60 8.22
CA TRP A 69 -9.58 -13.26 9.56
C TRP A 69 -10.32 -14.45 10.13
N THR A 70 -10.02 -14.84 11.36
CA THR A 70 -10.73 -15.95 12.02
C THR A 70 -11.98 -15.42 12.71
N CYS A 71 -13.12 -16.06 12.48
CA CYS A 71 -14.35 -15.75 13.18
C CYS A 71 -14.22 -16.16 14.65
N VAL A 72 -14.44 -15.23 15.58
CA VAL A 72 -14.36 -15.49 17.02
C VAL A 72 -15.46 -16.42 17.55
N TYR A 73 -16.62 -16.46 16.87
CA TYR A 73 -17.77 -17.25 17.29
C TYR A 73 -17.68 -18.70 16.77
N CYS A 74 -17.34 -18.86 15.49
CA CYS A 74 -17.26 -20.18 14.85
C CYS A 74 -15.87 -20.80 14.93
N ASN A 75 -14.84 -20.05 15.32
CA ASN A 75 -13.43 -20.45 15.29
C ASN A 75 -12.95 -20.99 13.93
N VAL A 76 -13.48 -20.42 12.84
CA VAL A 76 -13.13 -20.78 11.46
C VAL A 76 -12.44 -19.62 10.76
N THR A 77 -11.42 -19.90 9.96
CA THR A 77 -10.79 -18.92 9.08
C THR A 77 -11.79 -18.46 8.03
N GLN A 78 -12.15 -17.18 8.08
CA GLN A 78 -13.11 -16.60 7.16
C GLN A 78 -12.44 -16.34 5.81
N PRO A 79 -12.97 -16.90 4.72
CA PRO A 79 -12.51 -16.53 3.39
C PRO A 79 -12.82 -15.04 3.13
N PRO A 80 -12.15 -14.41 2.15
CA PRO A 80 -12.42 -13.03 1.78
C PRO A 80 -13.91 -12.78 1.57
N ARG A 81 -14.41 -11.69 2.16
CA ARG A 81 -15.83 -11.26 2.12
C ARG A 81 -16.82 -12.19 2.85
N SER A 82 -16.36 -13.13 3.68
CA SER A 82 -17.23 -13.84 4.62
C SER A 82 -17.50 -13.00 5.87
N LYS A 83 -18.70 -13.13 6.45
CA LYS A 83 -19.07 -12.57 7.77
C LYS A 83 -19.90 -13.57 8.57
N HIS A 84 -19.79 -13.50 9.89
CA HIS A 84 -20.68 -14.24 10.78
C HIS A 84 -22.02 -13.50 10.91
N CYS A 85 -23.11 -14.22 10.68
CA CYS A 85 -24.45 -13.73 10.95
C CYS A 85 -24.89 -14.26 12.31
N HIS A 86 -25.20 -13.36 13.24
CA HIS A 86 -25.67 -13.71 14.57
C HIS A 86 -27.07 -14.33 14.57
N ASP A 87 -27.96 -13.90 13.67
CA ASP A 87 -29.33 -14.41 13.60
C ASP A 87 -29.39 -15.86 13.11
N CYS A 88 -28.44 -16.27 12.24
CA CYS A 88 -28.32 -17.63 11.73
C CYS A 88 -27.21 -18.45 12.41
N ASP A 89 -26.49 -17.85 13.36
CA ASP A 89 -25.32 -18.39 14.06
C ASP A 89 -24.32 -19.13 13.15
N LYS A 90 -24.03 -18.53 11.99
CA LYS A 90 -23.13 -19.14 11.00
C LYS A 90 -22.34 -18.11 10.19
N CYS A 91 -21.14 -18.49 9.78
CA CYS A 91 -20.38 -17.75 8.78
C CYS A 91 -20.98 -17.96 7.39
N VAL A 92 -21.28 -16.86 6.70
CA VAL A 92 -21.81 -16.84 5.34
C VAL A 92 -20.73 -16.30 4.41
N LEU A 93 -20.53 -16.94 3.27
CA LEU A 93 -19.58 -16.50 2.25
C LEU A 93 -20.20 -15.38 1.43
N GLN A 94 -19.41 -14.38 1.03
CA GLN A 94 -19.95 -13.22 0.28
C GLN A 94 -21.19 -12.62 0.96
N PHE A 95 -21.16 -12.52 2.29
CA PHE A 95 -22.30 -12.06 3.07
C PHE A 95 -22.74 -10.66 2.61
N ASP A 96 -24.00 -10.55 2.21
CA ASP A 96 -24.65 -9.28 1.90
C ASP A 96 -25.43 -8.83 3.14
N HIS A 97 -26.52 -9.53 3.46
CA HIS A 97 -27.36 -9.22 4.62
C HIS A 97 -28.13 -10.44 5.12
N HIS A 98 -28.62 -10.38 6.38
CA HIS A 98 -29.66 -11.29 6.87
C HIS A 98 -31.02 -10.69 6.52
N CYS A 99 -31.79 -11.38 5.67
CA CYS A 99 -33.11 -10.93 5.29
C CYS A 99 -34.14 -11.49 6.27
N VAL A 100 -34.68 -10.61 7.13
CA VAL A 100 -35.70 -10.96 8.13
C VAL A 100 -36.96 -11.52 7.47
N TRP A 101 -37.33 -10.99 6.29
CA TRP A 101 -38.52 -11.41 5.55
C TRP A 101 -38.43 -12.83 5.00
N LEU A 102 -37.22 -13.25 4.63
CA LEU A 102 -36.98 -14.60 4.11
C LEU A 102 -36.48 -15.56 5.18
N GLY A 103 -36.19 -15.05 6.40
CA GLY A 103 -35.60 -15.82 7.50
C GLY A 103 -34.25 -16.43 7.15
N THR A 104 -33.49 -15.82 6.23
CA THR A 104 -32.23 -16.38 5.75
C THR A 104 -31.23 -15.30 5.32
N CYS A 105 -29.96 -15.68 5.28
CA CYS A 105 -28.88 -14.83 4.79
C CYS A 105 -28.81 -14.82 3.26
N ILE A 106 -28.55 -13.64 2.71
CA ILE A 106 -28.23 -13.44 1.31
C ILE A 106 -26.71 -13.43 1.15
N GLY A 107 -26.21 -14.41 0.39
CA GLY A 107 -24.80 -14.72 0.23
C GLY A 107 -24.64 -16.13 -0.35
N LYS A 108 -23.43 -16.67 -0.24
CA LYS A 108 -23.10 -18.07 -0.56
C LYS A 108 -22.89 -18.91 0.68
#